data_AF-X0WE65-F1
#
_entry.id   AF-X0WE65-F1
#
_cell.length_a   1.000
_cell.length_b   1.000
_cell.length_c   1.000
_cell.angle_alpha   90.00
_cell.angle_beta   90.00
_cell.angle_gamma   90.00
#
_symmetry.space_group_name_H-M   'P 1'
#
loop_
_entity.id
_entity.type
_entity.pdbx_description
1 polymer ?
#
loop_
_entity_poly.entity_id
_entity_poly.type
_entity_poly.pdbx_seq_one_letter_code
_entity_poly.pdbx_strand_id
1 'polypeptide(L)'
;VVGHHPADPDSLSHPGISYVETLEQLPSKLRIAWSPTLGYAQLQSDVRREVEQAVRVFEKLGHNIEELEGGFPDPGLDWVRVAGAETYAEIYDEIDGHREEFGRAFLRGVEAVRDLTPEKYGAAQRARAELVNYLWHLFERYDLLMTPTLPTEAFDARGKWPAEIDGEPITNPLNVIAFTYPFNLSRHPAATVRAGLTDSGLPCGLQIVGPYQREDLVLQASYAFERERPWNDVWPKGVPAAV
;
A
#
# COMPACT_ATOMS: atom_id res chain seq x y z
N VAL A 1 6.31 -7.47 15.52
CA VAL A 1 6.38 -7.35 17.00
C VAL A 1 5.73 -6.02 17.38
N VAL A 2 4.94 -5.96 18.45
CA VAL A 2 4.19 -4.76 18.85
C VAL A 2 4.54 -4.34 20.27
N GLY A 3 4.34 -3.06 20.58
CA GLY A 3 4.59 -2.49 21.90
C GLY A 3 5.60 -1.35 21.88
N HIS A 4 5.54 -0.55 22.94
CA HIS A 4 6.37 0.63 23.09
C HIS A 4 7.83 0.25 23.31
N HIS A 5 8.73 0.98 22.65
CA HIS A 5 10.17 0.89 22.88
C HIS A 5 10.69 2.26 23.36
N PRO A 6 11.33 2.37 24.54
CA PRO A 6 11.74 3.65 25.11
C PRO A 6 12.68 4.51 24.26
N ALA A 7 13.38 3.90 23.29
CA ALA A 7 14.27 4.61 22.37
C ALA A 7 13.60 4.98 21.03
N ASP A 8 12.36 4.57 20.81
CA ASP A 8 11.60 4.87 19.58
C ASP A 8 10.46 5.83 19.91
N PRO A 9 10.58 7.13 19.56
CA PRO A 9 9.57 8.14 19.85
C PRO A 9 8.26 7.95 19.06
N ASP A 10 8.29 7.14 17.98
CA ASP A 10 7.11 6.81 17.16
C ASP A 10 6.46 5.48 17.60
N SER A 11 7.06 4.74 18.53
CA SER A 11 6.52 3.47 18.99
C SER A 11 5.17 3.62 19.70
N LEU A 12 4.24 2.73 19.37
CA LEU A 12 2.90 2.72 19.96
C LEU A 12 2.84 1.79 21.17
N SER A 13 1.97 2.12 22.13
CA SER A 13 1.63 1.23 23.24
C SER A 13 1.16 -0.14 22.75
N HIS A 14 1.39 -1.18 23.55
CA HIS A 14 0.84 -2.50 23.26
C HIS A 14 -0.70 -2.40 23.21
N PRO A 15 -1.37 -3.01 22.23
CA PRO A 15 -2.82 -2.85 22.00
C PRO A 15 -3.72 -3.49 23.09
N GLY A 16 -3.13 -4.06 24.15
CA GLY A 16 -3.86 -4.79 25.20
C GLY A 16 -4.51 -6.11 24.77
N ILE A 17 -4.42 -6.49 23.49
CA ILE A 17 -4.96 -7.73 22.92
C ILE A 17 -3.87 -8.58 22.27
N SER A 18 -4.11 -9.89 22.15
CA SER A 18 -3.31 -10.78 21.31
C SER A 18 -3.97 -10.94 19.95
N TYR A 19 -3.35 -10.42 18.89
CA TYR A 19 -3.89 -10.55 17.53
C TYR A 19 -4.08 -12.00 17.10
N VAL A 20 -3.25 -12.92 17.61
CA VAL A 20 -3.37 -14.36 17.33
C VAL A 20 -4.62 -14.94 17.99
N GLU A 21 -4.88 -14.60 19.25
CA GLU A 21 -6.05 -15.09 19.99
C GLU A 21 -7.36 -14.50 19.49
N THR A 22 -7.33 -13.27 18.94
CA THR A 22 -8.51 -12.61 18.38
C THR A 22 -8.70 -12.87 16.89
N LEU A 23 -7.79 -13.58 16.21
CA LEU A 23 -7.79 -13.74 14.76
C LEU A 23 -9.08 -14.41 14.23
N GLU A 24 -9.59 -15.40 14.95
CA GLU A 24 -10.79 -16.15 14.57
C GLU A 24 -12.10 -15.42 14.93
N GLN A 25 -12.03 -14.26 15.58
CA GLN A 25 -13.20 -13.43 15.89
C GLN A 25 -13.61 -12.64 14.65
N LEU A 26 -14.11 -13.36 13.64
CA LEU A 26 -14.36 -12.80 12.32
C LEU A 26 -15.45 -11.71 12.37
N PRO A 27 -15.22 -10.54 11.76
CA PRO A 27 -16.23 -9.50 11.66
C PRO A 27 -17.38 -9.97 10.75
N SER A 28 -18.55 -9.37 10.90
CA SER A 28 -19.70 -9.60 10.02
C SER A 28 -20.32 -8.27 9.62
N LYS A 29 -20.93 -8.20 8.42
CA LYS A 29 -21.68 -7.02 7.94
C LYS A 29 -20.91 -5.70 7.88
N LEU A 30 -19.58 -5.75 7.83
CA LEU A 30 -18.73 -4.58 7.56
C LEU A 30 -19.22 -3.76 6.36
N ARG A 31 -19.06 -2.45 6.46
CA ARG A 31 -19.18 -1.49 5.35
C ARG A 31 -17.78 -1.32 4.74
N ILE A 32 -17.59 -1.78 3.53
CA ILE A 32 -16.28 -1.83 2.89
C ILE A 32 -16.31 -0.86 1.70
N ALA A 33 -15.44 0.14 1.75
CA ALA A 33 -15.17 0.97 0.59
C ALA A 33 -14.25 0.21 -0.38
N TRP A 34 -14.59 0.18 -1.65
CA TRP A 34 -13.73 -0.31 -2.74
C TRP A 34 -13.28 0.87 -3.59
N SER A 35 -11.98 1.03 -3.79
CA SER A 35 -11.44 2.04 -4.71
C SER A 35 -10.42 1.41 -5.64
N PRO A 36 -10.76 1.22 -6.93
CA PRO A 36 -9.87 0.58 -7.89
C PRO A 36 -8.67 1.47 -8.27
N THR A 37 -8.79 2.79 -8.13
CA THR A 37 -7.76 3.75 -8.60
C THR A 37 -7.33 4.76 -7.54
N LEU A 38 -7.93 4.75 -6.34
CA LEU A 38 -7.76 5.80 -5.33
C LEU A 38 -8.05 7.23 -5.85
N GLY A 39 -8.67 7.35 -7.03
CA GLY A 39 -8.95 8.60 -7.73
C GLY A 39 -7.83 9.08 -8.68
N TYR A 40 -6.65 8.45 -8.71
CA TYR A 40 -5.51 8.93 -9.51
C TYR A 40 -4.64 7.85 -10.17
N ALA A 41 -4.63 6.63 -9.64
CA ALA A 41 -3.75 5.56 -10.09
C ALA A 41 -4.23 4.94 -11.41
N GLN A 42 -3.29 4.59 -12.29
CA GLN A 42 -3.57 3.69 -13.40
C GLN A 42 -3.55 2.25 -12.90
N LEU A 43 -4.27 1.37 -13.59
CA LEU A 43 -4.41 -0.04 -13.19
C LEU A 43 -4.52 -0.92 -14.42
N GLN A 44 -3.65 -1.94 -14.49
CA GLN A 44 -3.66 -2.97 -15.53
C GLN A 44 -4.99 -3.74 -15.51
N SER A 45 -5.57 -3.99 -16.67
CA SER A 45 -6.94 -4.49 -16.82
C SER A 45 -7.19 -5.86 -16.21
N ASP A 46 -6.26 -6.81 -16.36
CA ASP A 46 -6.40 -8.13 -15.75
C ASP A 46 -6.13 -8.11 -14.24
N VAL A 47 -5.22 -7.27 -13.75
CA VAL A 47 -5.06 -7.00 -12.31
C VAL A 47 -6.35 -6.45 -11.72
N ARG A 48 -6.99 -5.46 -12.37
CA ARG A 48 -8.30 -4.94 -11.96
C ARG A 48 -9.31 -6.07 -11.83
N ARG A 49 -9.44 -6.90 -12.87
CA ARG A 49 -10.39 -8.00 -12.93
C ARG A 49 -10.20 -8.99 -11.77
N GLU A 50 -8.97 -9.41 -11.50
CA GLU A 50 -8.68 -10.34 -10.41
C GLU A 50 -8.94 -9.73 -9.02
N VAL A 51 -8.58 -8.45 -8.83
CA VAL A 51 -8.83 -7.75 -7.57
C VAL A 51 -10.32 -7.50 -7.35
N GLU A 52 -11.10 -7.13 -8.37
CA GLU A 52 -12.56 -7.01 -8.27
C GLU A 52 -13.22 -8.35 -7.89
N GLN A 53 -12.75 -9.46 -8.46
CA GLN A 53 -13.22 -10.79 -8.06
C GLN A 53 -12.87 -11.11 -6.61
N ALA A 54 -11.70 -10.69 -6.13
CA ALA A 54 -11.30 -10.84 -4.74
C ALA A 54 -12.18 -10.00 -3.80
N VAL A 55 -12.50 -8.76 -4.17
CA VAL A 55 -13.41 -7.90 -3.40
C VAL A 55 -14.78 -8.55 -3.24
N ARG A 56 -15.34 -9.15 -4.31
CA ARG A 56 -16.64 -9.87 -4.26
C ARG A 56 -16.67 -11.08 -3.33
N VAL A 57 -15.53 -11.59 -2.88
CA VAL A 57 -15.49 -12.62 -1.82
C VAL A 57 -16.10 -12.08 -0.52
N PHE A 58 -15.90 -10.80 -0.21
CA PHE A 58 -16.46 -10.19 0.99
C PHE A 58 -17.98 -10.04 0.91
N GLU A 59 -18.58 -9.88 -0.28
CA GLU A 59 -20.04 -9.94 -0.45
C GLU A 59 -20.58 -11.32 -0.09
N LYS A 60 -19.90 -12.41 -0.52
CA LYS A 60 -20.28 -13.79 -0.17
C LYS A 60 -20.18 -14.06 1.33
N LEU A 61 -19.21 -13.43 2.00
CA LEU A 61 -19.05 -13.45 3.45
C LEU A 61 -20.08 -12.58 4.19
N GLY A 62 -20.96 -11.88 3.47
CA GLY A 62 -22.08 -11.11 4.03
C GLY A 62 -21.71 -9.67 4.42
N HIS A 63 -20.65 -9.11 3.83
CA HIS A 63 -20.28 -7.71 3.97
C HIS A 63 -20.94 -6.84 2.91
N ASN A 64 -21.06 -5.55 3.20
CA ASN A 64 -21.59 -4.55 2.27
C ASN A 64 -20.42 -3.86 1.60
N ILE A 65 -20.37 -3.86 0.26
CA ILE A 65 -19.31 -3.22 -0.50
C ILE A 65 -19.91 -2.04 -1.26
N GLU A 66 -19.23 -0.91 -1.19
CA GLU A 66 -19.56 0.29 -1.96
C GLU A 66 -18.31 0.73 -2.72
N GLU A 67 -18.42 0.85 -4.05
CA GLU A 67 -17.36 1.45 -4.85
C GLU A 67 -17.35 2.97 -4.61
N LEU A 68 -16.21 3.51 -4.22
CA LEU A 68 -16.04 4.94 -4.00
C LEU A 68 -16.02 5.69 -5.32
N GLU A 69 -16.90 6.68 -5.46
CA GLU A 69 -16.78 7.67 -6.51
C GLU A 69 -15.64 8.65 -6.18
N GLY A 70 -14.60 8.65 -7.02
CA GLY A 70 -13.44 9.53 -6.88
C GLY A 70 -12.39 9.00 -5.89
N GLY A 71 -11.80 9.90 -5.11
CA GLY A 71 -10.68 9.58 -4.23
C GLY A 71 -10.04 10.84 -3.66
N PHE A 72 -8.72 10.81 -3.51
CA PHE A 72 -7.92 11.96 -3.05
C PHE A 72 -6.86 12.32 -4.09
N PRO A 73 -6.35 13.56 -4.11
CA PRO A 73 -5.25 13.94 -5.01
C PRO A 73 -4.02 13.06 -4.79
N ASP A 74 -3.30 12.71 -5.85
CA ASP A 74 -2.09 11.87 -5.79
C ASP A 74 -1.06 12.45 -4.80
N PRO A 75 -0.80 11.80 -3.64
CA PRO A 75 0.13 12.31 -2.64
C PRO A 75 1.59 11.89 -2.88
N GLY A 76 1.93 11.29 -4.04
CA GLY A 76 3.24 10.68 -4.27
C GLY A 76 4.41 11.65 -4.13
N LEU A 77 4.28 12.88 -4.65
CA LEU A 77 5.34 13.88 -4.51
C LEU A 77 5.52 14.34 -3.06
N ASP A 78 4.43 14.44 -2.30
CA ASP A 78 4.50 14.81 -0.88
C ASP A 78 5.06 13.67 -0.04
N TRP A 79 4.79 12.41 -0.40
CA TRP A 79 5.47 11.25 0.18
C TRP A 79 6.98 11.31 -0.03
N VAL A 80 7.46 11.58 -1.25
CA VAL A 80 8.89 11.74 -1.53
C VAL A 80 9.50 12.86 -0.69
N ARG A 81 8.81 13.99 -0.52
CA ARG A 81 9.31 15.11 0.28
C ARG A 81 9.40 14.78 1.76
N VAL A 82 8.39 14.11 2.31
CA VAL A 82 8.36 13.77 3.75
C VAL A 82 9.32 12.61 4.04
N ALA A 83 9.12 11.46 3.42
CA ALA A 83 9.93 10.26 3.66
C ALA A 83 11.38 10.44 3.19
N GLY A 84 11.59 11.15 2.08
CA GLY A 84 12.92 11.46 1.58
C GLY A 84 13.70 12.41 2.49
N ALA A 85 13.04 13.41 3.09
CA ALA A 85 13.68 14.30 4.06
C ALA A 85 14.07 13.57 5.35
N GLU A 86 13.18 12.70 5.86
CA GLU A 86 13.46 11.83 7.01
C GLU A 86 14.66 10.92 6.73
N THR A 87 14.62 10.18 5.61
CA THR A 87 15.72 9.28 5.19
C THR A 87 17.02 10.05 4.98
N TYR A 88 16.99 11.20 4.29
CA TYR A 88 18.20 12.01 4.06
C TYR A 88 18.82 12.46 5.37
N ALA A 89 18.02 12.92 6.33
CA ALA A 89 18.50 13.39 7.62
C ALA A 89 19.24 12.30 8.42
N GLU A 90 18.92 11.02 8.20
CA GLU A 90 19.58 9.89 8.86
C GLU A 90 20.94 9.53 8.25
N ILE A 91 21.17 9.82 6.96
CA ILE A 91 22.33 9.28 6.24
C ILE A 91 23.20 10.34 5.52
N TYR A 92 22.86 11.63 5.62
CA TYR A 92 23.46 12.67 4.77
C TYR A 92 24.99 12.77 4.85
N ASP A 93 25.57 12.49 6.01
CA ASP A 93 27.01 12.51 6.29
C ASP A 93 27.74 11.28 5.75
N GLU A 94 27.03 10.17 5.56
CA GLU A 94 27.56 8.93 5.00
C GLU A 94 27.45 8.87 3.46
N ILE A 95 26.56 9.66 2.85
CA ILE A 95 26.30 9.62 1.41
C ILE A 95 27.59 9.78 0.60
N ASP A 96 28.38 10.83 0.86
CA ASP A 96 29.52 11.17 0.00
C ASP A 96 30.67 10.15 0.11
N GLY A 97 30.82 9.50 1.26
CA GLY A 97 31.82 8.44 1.49
C GLY A 97 31.45 7.11 0.84
N HIS A 98 30.15 6.83 0.67
CA HIS A 98 29.63 5.51 0.28
C HIS A 98 28.76 5.54 -0.98
N ARG A 99 28.87 6.59 -1.82
CA ARG A 99 28.00 6.81 -3.00
C ARG A 99 27.85 5.59 -3.91
N GLU A 100 28.95 4.87 -4.16
CA GLU A 100 28.97 3.71 -5.07
C GLU A 100 28.29 2.46 -4.48
N GLU A 101 28.08 2.43 -3.16
CA GLU A 101 27.40 1.35 -2.45
C GLU A 101 25.87 1.50 -2.50
N PHE A 102 25.38 2.72 -2.74
CA PHE A 102 23.95 2.98 -2.85
C PHE A 102 23.39 2.61 -4.24
N GLY A 103 22.16 2.08 -4.24
CA GLY A 103 21.40 1.92 -5.47
C GLY A 103 21.12 3.28 -6.13
N ARG A 104 21.40 3.41 -7.44
CA ARG A 104 21.25 4.69 -8.18
C ARG A 104 19.85 5.30 -8.14
N ALA A 105 18.79 4.48 -8.05
CA ALA A 105 17.42 4.99 -7.95
C ALA A 105 17.14 5.55 -6.56
N PHE A 106 17.56 4.83 -5.51
CA PHE A 106 17.48 5.26 -4.13
C PHE A 106 18.24 6.57 -3.90
N LEU A 107 19.51 6.62 -4.30
CA LEU A 107 20.35 7.81 -4.11
C LEU A 107 19.77 9.04 -4.81
N ARG A 108 19.26 8.90 -6.04
CA ARG A 108 18.56 9.98 -6.74
C ARG A 108 17.32 10.48 -6.00
N GLY A 109 16.53 9.58 -5.41
CA GLY A 109 15.34 9.95 -4.64
C GLY A 109 15.69 10.70 -3.36
N VAL A 110 16.68 10.21 -2.62
CA VAL A 110 17.14 10.79 -1.36
C VAL A 110 17.87 12.12 -1.58
N GLU A 111 18.64 12.28 -2.67
CA GLU A 111 19.28 13.56 -2.97
C GLU A 111 18.31 14.60 -3.54
N ALA A 112 17.17 14.19 -4.11
CA ALA A 112 16.16 15.11 -4.63
C ALA A 112 15.58 16.04 -3.55
N VAL A 113 15.69 15.69 -2.27
CA VAL A 113 15.23 16.53 -1.16
C VAL A 113 16.29 17.53 -0.67
N ARG A 114 17.52 17.54 -1.22
CA ARG A 114 18.53 18.56 -0.85
C ARG A 114 18.07 19.99 -1.11
N ASP A 115 17.24 20.19 -2.15
CA ASP A 115 16.66 21.49 -2.52
C ASP A 115 15.28 21.73 -1.88
N LEU A 116 14.91 20.94 -0.87
CA LEU A 116 13.62 21.06 -0.19
C LEU A 116 13.64 22.24 0.78
N THR A 117 12.90 23.29 0.47
CA THR A 117 12.76 24.45 1.35
C THR A 117 11.76 24.16 2.48
N PRO A 118 11.85 24.88 3.62
CA PRO A 118 10.87 24.76 4.70
C PRO A 118 9.42 24.96 4.24
N GLU A 119 9.16 25.84 3.27
CA GLU A 119 7.82 26.09 2.72
C GLU A 119 7.29 24.88 1.95
N LYS A 120 8.14 24.23 1.15
CA LYS A 120 7.79 23.02 0.40
C LYS A 120 7.57 21.82 1.33
N TYR A 121 8.43 21.67 2.34
CA TYR A 121 8.23 20.65 3.37
C TYR A 121 6.95 20.90 4.17
N GLY A 122 6.70 22.13 4.60
CA GLY A 122 5.46 22.52 5.28
C GLY A 122 4.20 22.31 4.42
N ALA A 123 4.29 22.51 3.10
CA ALA A 123 3.20 22.17 2.18
C ALA A 123 2.95 20.66 2.11
N ALA A 124 4.00 19.84 2.03
CA ALA A 124 3.88 18.38 2.03
C ALA A 124 3.28 17.85 3.35
N GLN A 125 3.66 18.45 4.49
CA GLN A 125 3.07 18.11 5.79
C GLN A 125 1.58 18.49 5.89
N ARG A 126 1.15 19.60 5.24
CA ARG A 126 -0.28 19.93 5.13
C ARG A 126 -1.03 18.92 4.26
N ALA A 127 -0.48 18.55 3.10
CA ALA A 127 -1.07 17.51 2.25
C ALA A 127 -1.19 16.16 2.98
N ARG A 128 -0.19 15.78 3.78
CA ARG A 128 -0.27 14.61 4.67
C ARG A 128 -1.43 14.74 5.66
N ALA A 129 -1.61 15.89 6.31
CA ALA A 129 -2.71 16.12 7.24
C ALA A 129 -4.08 16.07 6.54
N GLU A 130 -4.19 16.61 5.32
CA GLU A 130 -5.40 16.53 4.49
C GLU A 130 -5.75 15.09 4.14
N LEU A 131 -4.76 14.26 3.76
CA LEU A 131 -4.94 12.83 3.52
C LEU A 131 -5.44 12.09 4.78
N VAL A 132 -4.83 12.38 5.94
CA VAL A 132 -5.27 11.79 7.23
C VAL A 132 -6.71 12.19 7.55
N ASN A 133 -7.09 13.45 7.36
CA ASN A 133 -8.46 13.92 7.58
C ASN A 133 -9.46 13.28 6.60
N TYR A 134 -9.07 13.12 5.33
CA TYR A 134 -9.89 12.41 4.34
C TYR A 134 -10.14 10.96 4.78
N LEU A 135 -9.10 10.24 5.18
CA LEU A 135 -9.22 8.85 5.65
C LEU A 135 -10.02 8.76 6.94
N TRP A 136 -9.87 9.71 7.85
CA TRP A 136 -10.70 9.77 9.06
C TRP A 136 -12.20 9.85 8.72
N HIS A 137 -12.61 10.79 7.85
CA HIS A 137 -14.00 10.90 7.40
C HIS A 137 -14.47 9.70 6.57
N LEU A 138 -13.56 9.05 5.84
CA LEU A 138 -13.86 7.80 5.17
C LEU A 138 -14.20 6.71 6.20
N PHE A 139 -13.38 6.54 7.23
CA PHE A 139 -13.57 5.51 8.25
C PHE A 139 -14.71 5.80 9.24
N GLU A 140 -15.28 7.00 9.26
CA GLU A 140 -16.57 7.25 9.91
C GLU A 140 -17.72 6.52 9.18
N ARG A 141 -17.58 6.32 7.87
CA ARG A 141 -18.60 5.73 7.00
C ARG A 141 -18.34 4.27 6.64
N TYR A 142 -17.08 3.86 6.61
CA TYR A 142 -16.65 2.52 6.26
C TYR A 142 -15.75 1.92 7.33
N ASP A 143 -15.79 0.61 7.48
CA ASP A 143 -14.96 -0.10 8.44
C ASP A 143 -13.62 -0.52 7.81
N LEU A 144 -13.56 -0.67 6.48
CA LEU A 144 -12.36 -0.98 5.71
C LEU A 144 -12.35 -0.24 4.37
N LEU A 145 -11.15 0.04 3.85
CA LEU A 145 -10.91 0.43 2.47
C LEU A 145 -10.15 -0.68 1.75
N MET A 146 -10.64 -1.09 0.59
CA MET A 146 -10.03 -2.06 -0.29
C MET A 146 -9.55 -1.39 -1.57
N THR A 147 -8.37 -1.78 -2.03
CA THR A 147 -7.74 -1.25 -3.24
C THR A 147 -6.73 -2.27 -3.79
N PRO A 148 -6.33 -2.24 -5.08
CA PRO A 148 -5.20 -3.05 -5.53
C PRO A 148 -3.93 -2.78 -4.69
N THR A 149 -3.05 -3.76 -4.56
CA THR A 149 -1.75 -3.52 -3.88
C THR A 149 -0.74 -2.83 -4.81
N LEU A 150 -0.73 -3.21 -6.09
CA LEU A 150 0.14 -2.66 -7.12
C LEU A 150 -0.69 -2.43 -8.39
N PRO A 151 -0.31 -1.46 -9.24
CA PRO A 151 -1.02 -1.15 -10.48
C PRO A 151 -0.85 -2.20 -11.58
N THR A 152 0.18 -3.04 -11.51
CA THR A 152 0.56 -4.01 -12.55
C THR A 152 0.93 -5.34 -11.92
N GLU A 153 1.01 -6.37 -12.75
CA GLU A 153 1.73 -7.58 -12.39
C GLU A 153 3.24 -7.35 -12.23
N ALA A 154 3.95 -8.39 -11.81
CA ALA A 154 5.40 -8.35 -11.71
C ALA A 154 6.04 -8.18 -13.10
N PHE A 155 7.06 -7.33 -13.19
CA PHE A 155 7.85 -7.08 -14.40
C PHE A 155 9.28 -7.63 -14.25
N ASP A 156 10.04 -7.70 -15.36
CA ASP A 156 11.38 -8.31 -15.38
C ASP A 156 12.36 -7.62 -14.41
N ALA A 157 13.05 -8.41 -13.58
CA ALA A 157 13.96 -7.93 -12.55
C ALA A 157 15.20 -7.18 -13.10
N ARG A 158 15.62 -7.46 -14.34
CA ARG A 158 16.72 -6.77 -15.03
C ARG A 158 16.24 -5.53 -15.78
N GLY A 159 14.91 -5.35 -15.88
CA GLY A 159 14.26 -4.33 -16.67
C GLY A 159 14.20 -2.96 -15.99
N LYS A 160 13.67 -1.99 -16.74
CA LYS A 160 13.20 -0.72 -16.19
C LYS A 160 11.79 -0.91 -15.65
N TRP A 161 11.35 0.02 -14.81
CA TRP A 161 9.93 0.18 -14.53
C TRP A 161 9.14 0.32 -15.83
N PRO A 162 7.89 -0.18 -15.87
CA PRO A 162 7.03 -0.04 -17.04
C PRO A 162 6.92 1.43 -17.45
N ALA A 163 6.91 1.68 -18.76
CA ALA A 163 6.74 3.03 -19.32
C ALA A 163 5.26 3.34 -19.60
N GLU A 164 4.43 2.31 -19.67
CA GLU A 164 3.00 2.38 -19.96
C GLU A 164 2.26 1.24 -19.24
N ILE A 165 0.95 1.42 -19.02
CA ILE A 165 0.02 0.40 -18.54
C ILE A 165 -1.12 0.34 -19.55
N ASP A 166 -1.38 -0.84 -20.11
CA ASP A 166 -2.40 -1.05 -21.15
C ASP A 166 -2.30 -0.07 -22.34
N GLY A 167 -1.08 0.31 -22.73
CA GLY A 167 -0.80 1.26 -23.81
C GLY A 167 -0.91 2.74 -23.42
N GLU A 168 -1.28 3.05 -22.18
CA GLU A 168 -1.33 4.42 -21.65
C GLU A 168 -0.02 4.79 -20.96
N PRO A 169 0.64 5.90 -21.32
CA PRO A 169 1.92 6.29 -20.73
C PRO A 169 1.84 6.52 -19.21
N ILE A 170 2.84 6.01 -18.49
CA ILE A 170 3.06 6.33 -17.08
C ILE A 170 3.78 7.68 -17.01
N THR A 171 3.08 8.71 -16.54
CA THR A 171 3.63 10.07 -16.42
C THR A 171 4.30 10.34 -15.08
N ASN A 172 3.92 9.59 -14.03
CA ASN A 172 4.51 9.64 -12.70
C ASN A 172 5.32 8.36 -12.43
N PRO A 173 6.66 8.42 -12.26
CA PRO A 173 7.47 7.25 -11.95
C PRO A 173 7.05 6.50 -10.67
N LEU A 174 6.37 7.18 -9.73
CA LEU A 174 5.86 6.55 -8.51
C LEU A 174 4.60 5.71 -8.73
N ASN A 175 4.01 5.75 -9.94
CA ASN A 175 2.77 5.03 -10.23
C ASN A 175 2.92 3.53 -9.97
N VAL A 176 4.12 2.95 -10.16
CA VAL A 176 4.42 1.53 -9.85
C VAL A 176 4.13 1.13 -8.40
N ILE A 177 4.04 2.10 -7.48
CA ILE A 177 3.68 1.92 -6.06
C ILE A 177 2.53 2.85 -5.64
N ALA A 178 1.70 3.29 -6.60
CA ALA A 178 0.60 4.25 -6.43
C ALA A 178 -0.30 3.96 -5.22
N PHE A 179 -0.51 2.68 -4.94
CA PHE A 179 -1.48 2.22 -3.97
C PHE A 179 -0.93 2.08 -2.55
N THR A 180 0.37 2.22 -2.30
CA THR A 180 0.97 1.91 -0.98
C THR A 180 1.45 3.15 -0.24
N TYR A 181 2.06 4.12 -0.94
CA TYR A 181 2.57 5.33 -0.28
C TYR A 181 1.53 6.20 0.44
N PRO A 182 0.23 6.25 0.07
CA PRO A 182 -0.75 7.02 0.85
C PRO A 182 -0.86 6.49 2.29
N PHE A 183 -0.78 5.16 2.45
CA PHE A 183 -0.92 4.51 3.75
C PHE A 183 0.39 4.55 4.56
N ASN A 184 1.55 4.69 3.91
CA ASN A 184 2.78 5.08 4.60
C ASN A 184 2.69 6.50 5.16
N LEU A 185 2.24 7.48 4.35
CA LEU A 185 2.04 8.86 4.80
C LEU A 185 1.06 8.96 5.95
N SER A 186 -0.07 8.26 5.84
CA SER A 186 -1.16 8.35 6.80
C SER A 186 -0.97 7.44 8.01
N ARG A 187 0.01 6.53 7.99
CA ARG A 187 0.30 5.53 9.03
C ARG A 187 -0.89 4.59 9.33
N HIS A 188 -1.78 4.39 8.37
CA HIS A 188 -2.90 3.44 8.53
C HIS A 188 -2.43 2.00 8.34
N PRO A 189 -2.97 1.04 9.12
CA PRO A 189 -2.64 -0.36 8.95
C PRO A 189 -3.19 -0.88 7.62
N ALA A 190 -2.36 -1.60 6.87
CA ALA A 190 -2.71 -2.22 5.61
C ALA A 190 -2.10 -3.63 5.51
N ALA A 191 -2.84 -4.57 4.94
CA ALA A 191 -2.36 -5.92 4.64
C ALA A 191 -2.71 -6.30 3.20
N THR A 192 -1.89 -7.15 2.60
CA THR A 192 -2.14 -7.69 1.25
C THR A 192 -2.49 -9.16 1.32
N VAL A 193 -3.57 -9.54 0.64
CA VAL A 193 -3.95 -10.93 0.36
C VAL A 193 -3.86 -11.21 -1.13
N ARG A 194 -3.63 -12.48 -1.53
CA ARG A 194 -3.54 -12.85 -2.95
C ARG A 194 -4.90 -12.72 -3.63
N ALA A 195 -5.04 -11.75 -4.52
CA ALA A 195 -6.26 -11.48 -5.26
C ALA A 195 -6.48 -12.46 -6.41
N GLY A 196 -5.44 -13.08 -6.95
CA GLY A 196 -5.57 -13.97 -8.10
C GLY A 196 -4.27 -14.11 -8.86
N LEU A 197 -4.40 -14.62 -10.08
CA LEU A 197 -3.32 -14.68 -11.06
C LEU A 197 -3.77 -13.92 -12.31
N THR A 198 -2.89 -13.11 -12.85
CA THR A 198 -3.08 -12.41 -14.13
C THR A 198 -3.13 -13.37 -15.31
N ASP A 199 -3.37 -12.85 -16.51
CA ASP A 199 -3.38 -13.67 -17.74
C ASP A 199 -2.00 -14.29 -18.03
N SER A 200 -0.92 -13.65 -17.57
CA SER A 200 0.45 -14.18 -17.59
C SER A 200 0.71 -15.24 -16.51
N GLY A 201 -0.24 -15.50 -15.60
CA GLY A 201 -0.09 -16.43 -14.49
C GLY A 201 0.70 -15.87 -13.30
N LEU A 202 0.87 -14.55 -13.21
CA LEU A 202 1.60 -13.89 -12.13
C LEU A 202 0.65 -13.43 -11.01
N PRO A 203 1.06 -13.47 -9.73
CA PRO A 203 0.18 -13.10 -8.63
C PRO A 203 -0.09 -11.59 -8.61
N CYS A 204 -1.33 -11.23 -8.29
CA CYS A 204 -1.74 -9.87 -7.94
C CYS A 204 -2.34 -9.82 -6.52
N GLY A 205 -2.33 -8.63 -5.91
CA GLY A 205 -2.70 -8.44 -4.50
C GLY A 205 -3.89 -7.52 -4.30
N LEU A 206 -4.79 -7.91 -3.39
CA LEU A 206 -5.81 -7.04 -2.81
C LEU A 206 -5.25 -6.47 -1.51
N GLN A 207 -5.17 -5.15 -1.42
CA GLN A 207 -4.79 -4.42 -0.22
C GLN A 207 -6.05 -4.11 0.60
N ILE A 208 -6.01 -4.44 1.89
CA ILE A 208 -7.05 -4.21 2.89
C ILE A 208 -6.51 -3.21 3.89
N VAL A 209 -7.12 -2.03 3.97
CA VAL A 209 -6.70 -0.91 4.81
C VAL A 209 -7.75 -0.68 5.89
N GLY A 210 -7.30 -0.60 7.15
CA GLY A 210 -8.15 -0.35 8.30
C GLY A 210 -8.00 1.06 8.86
N PRO A 211 -8.90 1.47 9.77
CA PRO A 211 -8.73 2.67 10.56
C PRO A 211 -7.41 2.64 11.36
N TYR A 212 -6.93 3.81 11.76
CA TYR A 212 -5.74 3.94 12.58
C TYR A 212 -5.79 3.01 13.82
N GLN A 213 -4.74 2.23 14.04
CA GLN A 213 -4.61 1.23 15.12
C GLN A 213 -5.68 0.12 15.14
N ARG A 214 -6.25 -0.23 13.98
CA ARG A 214 -7.18 -1.36 13.82
C ARG A 214 -6.56 -2.52 13.04
N GLU A 215 -5.33 -2.88 13.37
CA GLU A 215 -4.65 -4.06 12.82
C GLU A 215 -5.44 -5.34 13.09
N ASP A 216 -6.18 -5.41 14.21
CA ASP A 216 -7.07 -6.52 14.55
C ASP A 216 -8.08 -6.77 13.43
N LEU A 217 -8.75 -5.71 12.98
CA LEU A 217 -9.78 -5.79 11.95
C LEU A 217 -9.18 -6.15 10.59
N VAL A 218 -8.04 -5.54 10.25
CA VAL A 218 -7.31 -5.84 9.00
C VAL A 218 -6.90 -7.31 8.97
N LEU A 219 -6.29 -7.82 10.04
CA LEU A 219 -5.86 -9.22 10.14
C LEU A 219 -7.04 -10.19 10.11
N GLN A 220 -8.12 -9.91 10.83
CA GLN A 220 -9.33 -10.73 10.82
C GLN A 220 -9.99 -10.77 9.44
N ALA A 221 -10.05 -9.63 8.73
CA ALA A 221 -10.58 -9.56 7.37
C ALA A 221 -9.69 -10.31 6.37
N SER A 222 -8.36 -10.16 6.48
CA SER A 222 -7.40 -10.93 5.68
C SER A 222 -7.53 -12.43 5.91
N TYR A 223 -7.69 -12.85 7.17
CA TYR A 223 -7.87 -14.26 7.53
C TYR A 223 -9.22 -14.82 7.06
N ALA A 224 -10.30 -14.05 7.16
CA ALA A 224 -11.60 -14.43 6.60
C ALA A 224 -11.52 -14.66 5.08
N PHE A 225 -10.83 -13.76 4.37
CA PHE A 225 -10.58 -13.91 2.94
C PHE A 225 -9.75 -15.16 2.62
N GLU A 226 -8.65 -15.38 3.34
CA GLU A 226 -7.78 -16.54 3.14
C GLU A 226 -8.52 -17.88 3.33
N ARG A 227 -9.45 -17.94 4.30
CA ARG A 227 -10.28 -19.13 4.53
C ARG A 227 -11.25 -19.41 3.38
N GLU A 228 -11.85 -18.37 2.81
CA GLU A 228 -12.81 -18.50 1.70
C GLU A 228 -12.10 -18.70 0.36
N ARG A 229 -10.87 -18.18 0.22
CA ARG A 229 -10.03 -18.34 -0.97
C ARG A 229 -8.62 -18.80 -0.60
N PRO A 230 -8.44 -20.08 -0.23
CA PRO A 230 -7.12 -20.64 0.05
C PRO A 230 -6.20 -20.47 -1.15
N TRP A 231 -4.92 -20.22 -0.87
CA TRP A 231 -3.93 -19.94 -1.90
C TRP A 231 -2.74 -20.91 -1.92
N ASN A 232 -2.63 -21.72 -0.87
CA ASN A 232 -1.50 -22.56 -0.50
C ASN A 232 -1.39 -23.87 -1.29
N ASP A 233 -2.28 -24.11 -2.25
CA ASP A 233 -2.23 -25.21 -3.21
C ASP A 233 -1.50 -24.83 -4.51
N VAL A 234 -1.31 -23.52 -4.78
CA VAL A 234 -0.58 -23.00 -5.94
C VAL A 234 0.81 -22.56 -5.53
N TRP A 235 1.81 -23.36 -5.89
CA TRP A 235 3.22 -23.06 -5.66
C TRP A 235 3.84 -22.31 -6.83
N PRO A 236 4.79 -21.38 -6.58
CA PRO A 236 5.59 -20.81 -7.65
C PRO A 236 6.26 -21.93 -8.45
N LYS A 237 6.03 -21.96 -9.76
CA LYS A 237 6.83 -22.80 -10.66
C LYS A 237 8.24 -22.22 -10.63
N GLY A 238 9.25 -23.03 -10.33
CA GLY A 238 10.63 -22.56 -10.31
C GLY A 238 10.95 -21.84 -11.61
N VAL A 239 11.47 -20.62 -11.52
CA VAL A 239 12.02 -19.92 -12.69
C VAL A 239 13.21 -20.76 -13.15
N PRO A 240 13.21 -21.33 -14.37
CA PRO A 240 14.39 -22.02 -14.87
C PRO A 240 15.57 -21.05 -14.75
N ALA A 241 16.67 -21.47 -14.12
CA ALA A 241 17.87 -20.66 -14.09
C ALA A 241 18.18 -20.26 -15.53
N ALA A 242 18.24 -18.95 -15.79
CA ALA A 242 18.54 -18.44 -17.12
C ALA A 242 19.88 -19.05 -17.57
N VAL A 243 19.85 -19.79 -18.67
CA VAL A 243 21.03 -20.38 -19.31
C VAL A 243 21.82 -19.29 -20.02
#